data_AF-A0A828QVH7-F1
#
_entry.id   AF-A0A828QVH7-F1
#
_cell.length_a   1.000
_cell.length_b   1.000
_cell.length_c   1.000
_cell.angle_alpha   90.00
_cell.angle_beta   90.00
_cell.angle_gamma   90.00
#
_symmetry.space_group_name_H-M   'P 1'
#
loop_
_entity.id
_entity.type
_entity.pdbx_description
1 polymer ?
#
loop_
_entity_poly.entity_id
_entity_poly.type
_entity_poly.pdbx_seq_one_letter_code
_entity_poly.pdbx_strand_id
1 'polypeptide(L)'
;MNLYILTEERPKQEVLHTIITRFLQDKKFCAFIDMLKILPIVKENCFTFGYEILGVSCKAVEKIYVKIVSGASSFVDYLVFFQEGEPSPKDIPLYAIEETKTNDSESRNTGVYQRITKFVYLNNFYPQTTKIMLYNLKTELKSPTQTSIFGTRILRTLGVEIIGKDFRENDEILKPFESIKELIDYKNSMRKPPKNNVPLNIYKAENVIFISARLFKANTLSHDPNIGAVSGICAALRKLGFKENLTITHHGLEQKHLGKNNKFIQIANVLHIDLDGLTIPKAKLPQTYWHYETQGEKLATIFIHLVVEHFSSAYGIFENHAGCEKSYFLTADGNYIALQKYENRQSYKQGNKKARLFIPDLILLDPKNLEIINIEGKKYINKQQGIKELSNYDCIETEYISKYYKNYKIIRTLVLYGSLREEIIDIEVGFLLNEKGKMILGIKAPKIFIQSLENLLAFWKPQ
;
A
#
# COMPACT_ATOMS: atom_id res chain seq x y z
N MET A 1 -5.74 -23.40 15.98
CA MET A 1 -5.19 -22.76 14.76
C MET A 1 -5.40 -21.26 14.85
N ASN A 2 -4.42 -20.51 14.36
CA ASN A 2 -4.39 -19.05 14.39
C ASN A 2 -4.64 -18.48 12.99
N LEU A 3 -5.25 -17.30 12.93
CA LEU A 3 -5.36 -16.51 11.71
C LEU A 3 -4.22 -15.49 11.67
N TYR A 4 -3.32 -15.57 10.70
CA TYR A 4 -2.25 -14.60 10.51
C TYR A 4 -2.58 -13.69 9.33
N ILE A 5 -2.51 -12.38 9.55
CA ILE A 5 -2.67 -11.36 8.54
C ILE A 5 -1.33 -10.62 8.43
N LEU A 6 -0.63 -10.82 7.33
CA LEU A 6 0.61 -10.12 7.03
C LEU A 6 0.29 -8.89 6.19
N THR A 7 0.89 -7.75 6.49
CA THR A 7 0.61 -6.49 5.79
C THR A 7 1.87 -5.67 5.51
N GLU A 8 1.96 -5.05 4.34
CA GLU A 8 2.97 -4.02 4.05
C GLU A 8 2.55 -2.63 4.55
N GLU A 9 1.24 -2.46 4.72
CA GLU A 9 0.53 -1.24 5.15
C GLU A 9 0.33 -1.20 6.68
N ARG A 10 -0.02 -0.01 7.21
CA ARG A 10 -0.56 0.07 8.57
C ARG A 10 -1.90 -0.68 8.63
N PRO A 11 -2.10 -1.61 9.59
CA PRO A 11 -3.38 -2.28 9.74
C PRO A 11 -4.47 -1.31 10.15
N LYS A 12 -5.56 -1.27 9.37
CA LYS A 12 -6.75 -0.44 9.62
C LYS A 12 -7.90 -1.33 10.10
N GLN A 13 -8.64 -0.89 11.11
CA GLN A 13 -9.72 -1.69 11.71
C GLN A 13 -10.77 -2.12 10.67
N GLU A 14 -11.17 -1.23 9.76
CA GLU A 14 -12.18 -1.52 8.74
C GLU A 14 -11.72 -2.55 7.70
N VAL A 15 -10.42 -2.54 7.36
CA VAL A 15 -9.83 -3.49 6.42
C VAL A 15 -9.71 -4.84 7.10
N LEU A 16 -9.20 -4.90 8.33
CA LEU A 16 -9.12 -6.12 9.12
C LEU A 16 -10.51 -6.73 9.34
N HIS A 17 -11.51 -5.92 9.65
CA HIS A 17 -12.90 -6.38 9.78
C HIS A 17 -13.39 -7.05 8.49
N THR A 18 -13.12 -6.44 7.33
CA THR A 18 -13.49 -7.01 6.03
C THR A 18 -12.78 -8.33 5.77
N ILE A 19 -11.48 -8.42 6.05
CA ILE A 19 -10.66 -9.63 5.87
C ILE A 19 -11.16 -10.76 6.78
N ILE A 20 -11.37 -10.47 8.07
CA ILE A 20 -11.82 -11.44 9.07
C ILE A 20 -13.23 -11.94 8.74
N THR A 21 -14.13 -11.03 8.37
CA THR A 21 -15.50 -11.37 7.95
C THR A 21 -15.48 -12.30 6.75
N ARG A 22 -14.68 -11.98 5.73
CA ARG A 22 -14.51 -12.83 4.54
C ARG A 22 -13.99 -14.22 4.91
N PHE A 23 -12.95 -14.29 5.75
CA PHE A 23 -12.39 -15.55 6.22
C PHE A 23 -13.45 -16.42 6.93
N LEU A 24 -14.22 -15.83 7.86
CA LEU A 24 -15.25 -16.53 8.61
C LEU A 24 -16.37 -17.06 7.69
N GLN A 25 -16.78 -16.27 6.71
CA GLN A 25 -17.79 -16.65 5.71
C GLN A 25 -17.32 -17.84 4.86
N ASP A 26 -16.11 -17.77 4.29
CA ASP A 26 -15.57 -18.84 3.45
C ASP A 26 -15.38 -20.14 4.24
N LYS A 27 -14.96 -20.04 5.51
CA LYS A 27 -14.82 -21.20 6.41
C LYS A 27 -16.13 -21.66 7.03
N LYS A 28 -17.23 -20.90 6.84
CA LYS A 28 -18.55 -21.14 7.46
C LYS A 28 -18.45 -21.25 8.98
N PHE A 29 -17.61 -20.42 9.59
CA PHE A 29 -17.45 -20.36 11.04
C PHE A 29 -18.46 -19.39 11.65
N CYS A 30 -19.11 -19.83 12.74
CA CYS A 30 -19.92 -18.95 13.57
C CYS A 30 -19.01 -18.16 14.51
N ALA A 31 -19.16 -16.85 14.53
CA ALA A 31 -18.35 -15.95 15.34
C ALA A 31 -19.14 -14.70 15.74
N PHE A 32 -18.72 -14.08 16.85
CA PHE A 32 -19.12 -12.73 17.22
C PHE A 32 -17.97 -11.78 16.90
N ILE A 33 -18.27 -10.64 16.27
CA ILE A 33 -17.31 -9.60 15.92
C ILE A 33 -17.80 -8.30 16.57
N ASP A 34 -17.03 -7.82 17.53
CA ASP A 34 -17.24 -6.54 18.21
C ASP A 34 -16.33 -5.46 17.61
N MET A 35 -16.18 -4.33 18.31
CA MET A 35 -15.16 -3.34 17.96
C MET A 35 -13.76 -3.95 18.07
N LEU A 36 -13.09 -4.08 16.93
CA LEU A 36 -11.74 -4.63 16.88
C LEU A 36 -10.76 -3.74 17.66
N LYS A 37 -9.80 -4.33 18.37
CA LYS A 37 -8.64 -3.62 18.93
C LYS A 37 -7.36 -4.25 18.40
N ILE A 38 -6.44 -3.43 17.93
CA ILE A 38 -5.13 -3.88 17.46
C ILE A 38 -4.16 -3.74 18.63
N LEU A 39 -3.91 -4.83 19.33
CA LEU A 39 -3.11 -4.88 20.55
C LEU A 39 -1.64 -5.18 20.22
N PRO A 40 -0.70 -4.25 20.44
CA PRO A 40 0.73 -4.57 20.35
C PRO A 40 1.10 -5.62 21.39
N ILE A 41 1.78 -6.69 20.95
CA ILE A 41 2.19 -7.77 21.85
C ILE A 41 3.48 -7.38 22.54
N VAL A 42 3.43 -7.25 23.87
CA VAL A 42 4.58 -6.88 24.71
C VAL A 42 4.99 -8.07 25.57
N LYS A 43 6.29 -8.37 25.61
CA LYS A 43 6.91 -9.34 26.51
C LYS A 43 8.09 -8.69 27.19
N GLU A 44 8.19 -8.81 28.51
CA GLU A 44 9.29 -8.22 29.30
C GLU A 44 9.48 -6.72 29.00
N ASN A 45 8.36 -5.97 28.92
CA ASN A 45 8.32 -4.55 28.54
C ASN A 45 8.89 -4.21 27.15
N CYS A 46 9.08 -5.20 26.28
CA CYS A 46 9.54 -5.03 24.90
C CYS A 46 8.43 -5.42 23.91
N PHE A 47 8.23 -4.57 22.89
CA PHE A 47 7.34 -4.87 21.79
C PHE A 47 7.92 -6.00 20.92
N THR A 48 7.11 -7.01 20.63
CA THR A 48 7.55 -8.21 19.91
C THR A 48 7.45 -8.11 18.38
N PHE A 49 7.17 -6.92 17.85
CA PHE A 49 6.94 -6.69 16.41
C PHE A 49 5.73 -7.43 15.82
N GLY A 50 4.78 -7.80 16.68
CA GLY A 50 3.51 -8.41 16.31
C GLY A 50 2.34 -7.82 17.07
N TYR A 51 1.16 -7.89 16.48
CA TYR A 51 -0.09 -7.43 17.07
C TYR A 51 -1.06 -8.59 17.19
N GLU A 52 -1.87 -8.59 18.24
CA GLU A 52 -3.03 -9.47 18.40
C GLU A 52 -4.30 -8.67 18.13
N ILE A 53 -5.24 -9.24 17.38
CA ILE A 53 -6.54 -8.63 17.15
C ILE A 53 -7.53 -9.16 18.18
N LEU A 54 -8.06 -8.26 18.99
CA LEU A 54 -9.14 -8.53 19.94
C LEU A 54 -10.49 -8.12 19.36
N GLY A 55 -11.57 -8.56 20.00
CA GLY A 55 -12.95 -8.27 19.57
C GLY A 55 -13.52 -9.29 18.59
N VAL A 56 -12.93 -10.48 18.50
CA VAL A 56 -13.46 -11.61 17.72
C VAL A 56 -13.55 -12.84 18.61
N SER A 57 -14.74 -13.43 18.71
CA SER A 57 -14.97 -14.66 19.44
C SER A 57 -15.41 -15.77 18.48
N CYS A 58 -14.54 -16.77 18.28
CA CYS A 58 -14.79 -17.91 17.40
C CYS A 58 -14.08 -19.15 17.97
N LYS A 59 -14.82 -20.23 18.28
CA LYS A 59 -14.23 -21.45 18.86
C LYS A 59 -13.21 -22.13 17.93
N ALA A 60 -13.27 -21.88 16.63
CA ALA A 60 -12.36 -22.46 15.64
C ALA A 60 -11.07 -21.65 15.45
N VAL A 61 -11.00 -20.41 15.95
CA VAL A 61 -9.86 -19.51 15.81
C VAL A 61 -9.34 -19.20 17.20
N GLU A 62 -8.11 -19.63 17.47
CA GLU A 62 -7.50 -19.41 18.79
C GLU A 62 -7.09 -17.94 18.95
N LYS A 63 -6.25 -17.43 18.04
CA LYS A 63 -5.84 -16.04 17.99
C LYS A 63 -5.78 -15.51 16.57
N ILE A 64 -5.89 -14.19 16.46
CA ILE A 64 -5.71 -13.46 15.21
C ILE A 64 -4.50 -12.56 15.37
N TYR A 65 -3.50 -12.74 14.51
CA TYR A 65 -2.25 -12.00 14.56
C TYR A 65 -2.09 -11.12 13.33
N VAL A 66 -1.53 -9.93 13.54
CA VAL A 66 -1.04 -9.06 12.46
C VAL A 66 0.46 -8.89 12.58
N LYS A 67 1.17 -9.02 11.44
CA LYS A 67 2.60 -8.73 11.36
C LYS A 67 2.93 -7.87 10.14
N ILE A 68 3.88 -6.96 10.32
CA ILE A 68 4.38 -6.11 9.23
C ILE A 68 5.40 -6.89 8.41
N VAL A 69 5.21 -6.88 7.09
CA VAL A 69 6.11 -7.50 6.11
C VAL A 69 6.50 -6.47 5.06
N SER A 70 7.48 -6.85 4.24
CA SER A 70 7.88 -6.09 3.07
C SER A 70 8.05 -6.99 1.86
N GLY A 71 7.68 -6.47 0.70
CA GLY A 71 7.84 -7.14 -0.59
C GLY A 71 9.30 -7.27 -1.00
N ALA A 72 9.65 -8.38 -1.67
CA ALA A 72 10.92 -8.45 -2.39
C ALA A 72 10.91 -7.60 -3.68
N SER A 73 9.73 -7.30 -4.21
CA SER A 73 9.50 -6.41 -5.37
C SER A 73 8.03 -5.94 -5.39
N SER A 74 7.23 -6.35 -6.38
CA SER A 74 5.81 -5.99 -6.44
C SER A 74 4.98 -6.83 -5.47
N PHE A 75 4.56 -6.25 -4.36
CA PHE A 75 3.83 -6.94 -3.29
C PHE A 75 2.37 -6.45 -3.20
N VAL A 76 1.44 -7.34 -2.81
CA VAL A 76 0.04 -6.99 -2.48
C VAL A 76 -0.03 -6.53 -1.04
N ASP A 77 -0.99 -5.68 -0.69
CA ASP A 77 -0.97 -5.05 0.63
C ASP A 77 -1.16 -6.04 1.79
N TYR A 78 -1.92 -7.14 1.61
CA TYR A 78 -2.14 -8.16 2.63
C TYR A 78 -2.00 -9.60 2.12
N LEU A 79 -1.50 -10.49 3.00
CA LEU A 79 -1.57 -11.94 2.87
C LEU A 79 -2.23 -12.55 4.11
N VAL A 80 -3.07 -13.56 3.93
CA VAL A 80 -3.83 -14.18 5.03
C VAL A 80 -3.56 -15.68 5.10
N PHE A 81 -3.23 -16.19 6.28
CA PHE A 81 -2.94 -17.61 6.54
C PHE A 81 -3.78 -18.12 7.72
N PHE A 82 -4.15 -19.39 7.70
CA PHE A 82 -4.84 -20.04 8.81
C PHE A 82 -4.13 -21.34 9.16
N GLN A 83 -3.33 -21.31 10.23
CA GLN A 83 -2.40 -22.39 10.60
C GLN A 83 -1.93 -22.23 12.06
N GLU A 84 -1.18 -23.20 12.59
CA GLU A 84 -0.73 -23.18 13.99
C GLU A 84 0.42 -22.19 14.24
N GLY A 85 1.48 -22.28 13.43
CA GLY A 85 2.69 -21.47 13.57
C GLY A 85 2.74 -20.25 12.67
N GLU A 86 3.71 -19.37 12.94
CA GLU A 86 3.94 -18.18 12.13
C GLU A 86 4.24 -18.52 10.66
N PRO A 87 3.68 -17.79 9.69
CA PRO A 87 3.92 -18.05 8.28
C PRO A 87 5.38 -17.95 7.86
N SER A 88 5.78 -18.85 6.98
CA SER A 88 7.01 -18.74 6.20
C SER A 88 6.68 -18.39 4.74
N PRO A 89 7.62 -17.83 3.97
CA PRO A 89 7.42 -17.59 2.54
C PRO A 89 7.18 -18.84 1.68
N LYS A 90 7.24 -20.05 2.26
CA LYS A 90 6.89 -21.30 1.59
C LYS A 90 5.43 -21.69 1.79
N ASP A 91 4.77 -21.12 2.80
CA ASP A 91 3.38 -21.41 3.10
C ASP A 91 2.48 -20.74 2.06
N ILE A 92 1.35 -21.38 1.76
CA ILE A 92 0.41 -20.87 0.76
C ILE A 92 -0.68 -20.04 1.48
N PRO A 93 -0.79 -18.73 1.20
CA PRO A 93 -1.84 -17.91 1.79
C PRO A 93 -3.22 -18.30 1.26
N LEU A 94 -4.24 -18.20 2.11
CA LEU A 94 -5.65 -18.29 1.73
C LEU A 94 -6.02 -17.13 0.80
N TYR A 95 -5.64 -15.91 1.19
CA TYR A 95 -5.95 -14.69 0.46
C TYR A 95 -4.69 -13.87 0.22
N ALA A 96 -4.65 -13.24 -0.96
CA ALA A 96 -3.73 -12.19 -1.32
C ALA A 96 -4.54 -10.97 -1.76
N ILE A 97 -4.41 -9.87 -1.02
CA ILE A 97 -5.35 -8.75 -1.07
C ILE A 97 -4.60 -7.47 -1.39
N GLU A 98 -5.02 -6.79 -2.44
CA GLU A 98 -4.60 -5.42 -2.75
C GLU A 98 -5.69 -4.44 -2.29
N GLU A 99 -5.34 -3.49 -1.43
CA GLU A 99 -6.24 -2.42 -0.98
C GLU A 99 -6.16 -1.21 -1.94
N THR A 100 -7.26 -0.48 -2.07
CA THR A 100 -7.24 0.87 -2.62
C THR A 100 -8.29 1.73 -1.96
N LYS A 101 -7.92 2.95 -1.57
CA LYS A 101 -8.92 3.99 -1.24
C LYS A 101 -9.27 4.91 -2.41
N THR A 102 -8.50 4.85 -3.49
CA THR A 102 -8.68 5.75 -4.63
C THR A 102 -9.84 5.33 -5.53
N ASN A 103 -10.69 6.30 -5.88
CA ASN A 103 -11.66 6.16 -6.95
C ASN A 103 -11.05 6.56 -8.32
N ASP A 104 -11.79 6.34 -9.41
CA ASP A 104 -11.33 6.62 -10.78
C ASP A 104 -10.93 8.10 -11.00
N SER A 105 -11.52 9.03 -10.26
CA SER A 105 -11.34 10.47 -10.47
C SER A 105 -10.02 11.02 -9.93
N GLU A 106 -9.44 10.39 -8.92
CA GLU A 106 -8.20 10.87 -8.28
C GLU A 106 -6.93 10.28 -8.90
N SER A 107 -7.01 9.07 -9.47
CA SER A 107 -5.86 8.33 -10.00
C SER A 107 -5.62 8.51 -11.50
N ARG A 108 -6.20 9.55 -12.13
CA ARG A 108 -6.10 9.82 -13.58
C ARG A 108 -6.48 8.60 -14.42
N ASN A 109 -7.60 7.96 -14.10
CA ASN A 109 -8.22 6.84 -14.83
C ASN A 109 -7.34 5.57 -15.00
N THR A 110 -6.11 5.52 -14.46
CA THR A 110 -5.13 4.45 -14.76
C THR A 110 -4.62 3.72 -13.51
N GLY A 111 -5.15 4.04 -12.32
CA GLY A 111 -4.76 3.42 -11.06
C GLY A 111 -4.99 1.90 -11.03
N VAL A 112 -6.01 1.40 -11.75
CA VAL A 112 -6.31 -0.04 -11.86
C VAL A 112 -5.14 -0.82 -12.47
N TYR A 113 -4.44 -0.26 -13.46
CA TYR A 113 -3.36 -0.96 -14.16
C TYR A 113 -2.13 -1.20 -13.29
N GLN A 114 -1.78 -0.23 -12.44
CA GLN A 114 -0.64 -0.36 -11.52
C GLN A 114 -0.86 -1.52 -10.54
N ARG A 115 -2.11 -1.73 -10.13
CA ARG A 115 -2.54 -2.78 -9.19
C ARG A 115 -2.57 -4.16 -9.83
N ILE A 116 -3.05 -4.28 -11.08
CA ILE A 116 -3.03 -5.55 -11.83
C ILE A 116 -1.65 -6.20 -11.80
N THR A 117 -0.60 -5.39 -11.90
CA THR A 117 0.78 -5.92 -11.92
C THR A 117 1.16 -6.67 -10.64
N LYS A 118 0.62 -6.27 -9.48
CA LYS A 118 0.87 -6.96 -8.22
C LYS A 118 0.32 -8.40 -8.27
N PHE A 119 -0.89 -8.59 -8.82
CA PHE A 119 -1.46 -9.93 -9.02
C PHE A 119 -0.73 -10.76 -10.07
N VAL A 120 -0.29 -10.15 -11.18
CA VAL A 120 0.53 -10.83 -12.20
C VAL A 120 1.83 -11.33 -11.58
N TYR A 121 2.46 -10.50 -10.75
CA TYR A 121 3.71 -10.86 -10.08
C TYR A 121 3.49 -11.95 -9.01
N LEU A 122 2.48 -11.79 -8.15
CA LEU A 122 2.05 -12.74 -7.13
C LEU A 122 1.83 -14.15 -7.68
N ASN A 123 1.24 -14.28 -8.88
CA ASN A 123 0.86 -15.57 -9.46
C ASN A 123 2.06 -16.51 -9.70
N ASN A 124 3.29 -15.97 -9.72
CA ASN A 124 4.52 -16.76 -9.83
C ASN A 124 4.95 -17.42 -8.52
N PHE A 125 4.44 -16.92 -7.39
CA PHE A 125 4.76 -17.40 -6.06
C PHE A 125 3.59 -18.20 -5.50
N TYR A 126 2.37 -17.68 -5.61
CA TYR A 126 1.17 -18.29 -5.04
C TYR A 126 0.05 -18.39 -6.09
N PRO A 127 0.17 -19.27 -7.11
CA PRO A 127 -0.83 -19.39 -8.17
C PRO A 127 -2.21 -19.84 -7.67
N GLN A 128 -2.24 -20.62 -6.58
CA GLN A 128 -3.45 -21.23 -6.01
C GLN A 128 -4.21 -20.31 -5.03
N THR A 129 -3.59 -19.20 -4.60
CA THR A 129 -4.20 -18.28 -3.64
C THR A 129 -5.35 -17.50 -4.26
N THR A 130 -6.42 -17.32 -3.48
CA THR A 130 -7.53 -16.43 -3.83
C THR A 130 -7.06 -14.99 -3.85
N LYS A 131 -7.24 -14.32 -5.00
CA LYS A 131 -6.77 -12.96 -5.24
C LYS A 131 -7.92 -11.98 -5.08
N ILE A 132 -7.74 -10.94 -4.28
CA ILE A 132 -8.80 -9.99 -3.95
C ILE A 132 -8.31 -8.57 -4.18
N MET A 133 -9.06 -7.79 -4.95
CA MET A 133 -8.94 -6.34 -5.05
C MET A 133 -9.99 -5.71 -4.13
N LEU A 134 -9.54 -5.13 -3.02
CA LEU A 134 -10.37 -4.52 -2.00
C LEU A 134 -10.43 -3.00 -2.17
N TYR A 135 -11.60 -2.46 -2.42
CA TYR A 135 -11.86 -1.02 -2.49
C TYR A 135 -12.35 -0.51 -1.12
N ASN A 136 -11.50 0.20 -0.39
CA ASN A 136 -11.81 0.85 0.88
C ASN A 136 -12.07 2.36 0.67
N LEU A 137 -13.17 2.68 -0.02
CA LEU A 137 -13.46 4.04 -0.47
C LEU A 137 -13.97 4.91 0.68
N LYS A 138 -13.43 6.13 0.80
CA LYS A 138 -13.89 7.17 1.74
C LYS A 138 -14.64 8.32 1.05
N THR A 139 -14.78 8.24 -0.27
CA THR A 139 -15.41 9.26 -1.12
C THR A 139 -16.45 8.64 -2.04
N GLU A 140 -17.39 9.45 -2.53
CA GLU A 140 -18.47 8.99 -3.41
C GLU A 140 -17.95 8.25 -4.66
N LEU A 141 -18.67 7.19 -5.02
CA LEU A 141 -18.45 6.44 -6.26
C LEU A 141 -18.92 7.28 -7.45
N LYS A 142 -18.01 7.50 -8.41
CA LYS A 142 -18.34 8.07 -9.72
C LYS A 142 -18.44 6.96 -10.76
N SER A 143 -19.17 7.24 -11.85
CA SER A 143 -19.29 6.32 -12.98
C SER A 143 -17.90 5.89 -13.48
N PRO A 144 -17.69 4.57 -13.70
CA PRO A 144 -16.38 4.05 -14.05
C PRO A 144 -15.97 4.48 -15.47
N THR A 145 -14.69 4.81 -15.64
CA THR A 145 -14.14 5.15 -16.96
C THR A 145 -13.91 3.90 -17.81
N GLN A 146 -13.85 4.02 -19.15
CA GLN A 146 -13.52 2.88 -20.04
C GLN A 146 -12.22 2.17 -19.61
N THR A 147 -11.23 2.92 -19.13
CA THR A 147 -9.96 2.38 -18.63
C THR A 147 -10.15 1.56 -17.35
N SER A 148 -10.99 2.03 -16.43
CA SER A 148 -11.35 1.31 -15.20
C SER A 148 -12.12 0.03 -15.50
N ILE A 149 -13.06 0.10 -16.45
CA ILE A 149 -13.82 -1.07 -16.91
C ILE A 149 -12.87 -2.10 -17.52
N PHE A 150 -12.04 -1.70 -18.49
CA PHE A 150 -11.09 -2.61 -19.13
C PHE A 150 -10.11 -3.24 -18.13
N GLY A 151 -9.55 -2.44 -17.22
CA GLY A 151 -8.66 -2.93 -16.16
C GLY A 151 -9.37 -3.88 -15.19
N THR A 152 -10.62 -3.61 -14.83
CA THR A 152 -11.44 -4.49 -13.98
C THR A 152 -11.71 -5.82 -14.70
N ARG A 153 -12.10 -5.79 -15.97
CA ARG A 153 -12.30 -7.02 -16.76
C ARG A 153 -11.02 -7.83 -16.90
N ILE A 154 -9.84 -7.19 -17.02
CA ILE A 154 -8.55 -7.88 -16.93
C ILE A 154 -8.37 -8.56 -15.57
N LEU A 155 -8.60 -7.86 -14.45
CA LEU A 155 -8.54 -8.44 -13.11
C LEU A 155 -9.44 -9.69 -13.01
N ARG A 156 -10.69 -9.59 -13.48
CA ARG A 156 -11.65 -10.70 -13.51
C ARG A 156 -11.17 -11.87 -14.37
N THR A 157 -10.58 -11.58 -15.53
CA THR A 157 -9.97 -12.60 -16.43
C THR A 157 -8.84 -13.35 -15.72
N LEU A 158 -8.07 -12.64 -14.89
CA LEU A 158 -7.00 -13.22 -14.07
C LEU A 158 -7.50 -13.93 -12.81
N GLY A 159 -8.82 -14.04 -12.60
CA GLY A 159 -9.43 -14.67 -11.43
C GLY A 159 -9.34 -13.84 -10.15
N VAL A 160 -9.21 -12.51 -10.27
CA VAL A 160 -9.21 -11.60 -9.12
C VAL A 160 -10.64 -11.23 -8.75
N GLU A 161 -11.00 -11.45 -7.50
CA GLU A 161 -12.26 -11.03 -6.92
C GLU A 161 -12.26 -9.54 -6.59
N ILE A 162 -13.42 -8.89 -6.63
CA ILE A 162 -13.56 -7.47 -6.34
C ILE A 162 -14.49 -7.30 -5.13
N ILE A 163 -14.04 -6.58 -4.10
CA ILE A 163 -14.80 -6.30 -2.88
C ILE A 163 -14.80 -4.79 -2.61
N GLY A 164 -15.88 -4.27 -2.03
CA GLY A 164 -15.96 -2.87 -1.57
C GLY A 164 -16.20 -1.84 -2.69
N LYS A 165 -16.42 -2.31 -3.92
CA LYS A 165 -16.87 -1.47 -5.04
C LYS A 165 -18.16 -2.02 -5.59
N ASP A 166 -19.14 -1.14 -5.66
CA ASP A 166 -20.46 -1.45 -6.16
C ASP A 166 -20.57 -1.10 -7.64
N PHE A 167 -20.94 -2.09 -8.45
CA PHE A 167 -21.12 -1.95 -9.89
C PHE A 167 -22.60 -2.09 -10.30
N ARG A 168 -23.55 -1.92 -9.37
CA ARG A 168 -25.01 -2.11 -9.54
C ARG A 168 -25.63 -1.56 -10.83
N GLU A 169 -25.00 -0.62 -11.51
CA GLU A 169 -25.45 -0.06 -12.79
C GLU A 169 -24.97 -0.84 -14.04
N ASN A 170 -23.97 -1.72 -13.92
CA ASN A 170 -23.41 -2.49 -15.04
C ASN A 170 -22.57 -3.72 -14.61
N ASP A 171 -23.23 -4.87 -14.47
CA ASP A 171 -22.58 -6.15 -14.14
C ASP A 171 -21.57 -6.63 -15.20
N GLU A 172 -21.62 -6.12 -16.45
CA GLU A 172 -20.62 -6.45 -17.48
C GLU A 172 -19.19 -6.08 -17.06
N ILE A 173 -19.05 -5.08 -16.18
CA ILE A 173 -17.73 -4.65 -15.68
C ILE A 173 -17.05 -5.76 -14.87
N LEU A 174 -17.85 -6.64 -14.25
CA LEU A 174 -17.38 -7.76 -13.44
C LEU A 174 -17.18 -9.04 -14.26
N LYS A 175 -17.55 -9.04 -15.54
CA LYS A 175 -17.36 -10.21 -16.41
C LYS A 175 -15.91 -10.29 -16.91
N PRO A 176 -15.26 -11.46 -16.80
CA PRO A 176 -13.97 -11.67 -17.44
C PRO A 176 -14.10 -11.51 -18.96
N PHE A 177 -12.97 -11.37 -19.65
CA PHE A 177 -12.93 -11.64 -21.09
C PHE A 177 -13.00 -13.16 -21.27
N GLU A 178 -13.75 -13.61 -22.27
CA GLU A 178 -13.93 -15.03 -22.57
C GLU A 178 -13.02 -15.48 -23.73
N SER A 179 -12.55 -14.54 -24.55
CA SER A 179 -11.65 -14.86 -25.67
C SER A 179 -10.60 -13.78 -25.95
N ILE A 180 -9.52 -14.18 -26.61
CA ILE A 180 -8.48 -13.26 -27.11
C ILE A 180 -9.08 -12.19 -28.02
N LYS A 181 -10.02 -12.58 -28.91
CA LYS A 181 -10.67 -11.67 -29.85
C LYS A 181 -11.44 -10.59 -29.10
N GLU A 182 -12.23 -10.99 -28.10
CA GLU A 182 -13.02 -10.05 -27.29
C GLU A 182 -12.13 -9.01 -26.59
N LEU A 183 -11.03 -9.44 -25.96
CA LEU A 183 -10.09 -8.54 -25.29
C LEU A 183 -9.51 -7.52 -26.27
N ILE A 184 -9.09 -7.97 -27.45
CA ILE A 184 -8.50 -7.11 -28.49
C ILE A 184 -9.54 -6.12 -29.02
N ASP A 185 -10.72 -6.59 -29.40
CA ASP A 185 -11.79 -5.77 -29.95
C ASP A 185 -12.24 -4.71 -28.95
N TYR A 186 -12.41 -5.10 -27.68
CA TYR A 186 -12.75 -4.18 -26.60
C TYR A 186 -11.68 -3.09 -26.47
N LYS A 187 -10.40 -3.47 -26.35
CA LYS A 187 -9.32 -2.50 -26.17
C LYS A 187 -9.21 -1.53 -27.34
N ASN A 188 -9.40 -2.01 -28.57
CA ASN A 188 -9.26 -1.20 -29.77
C ASN A 188 -10.46 -0.29 -30.04
N SER A 189 -11.64 -0.60 -29.47
CA SER A 189 -12.82 0.27 -29.56
C SER A 189 -12.77 1.47 -28.59
N MET A 190 -11.89 1.43 -27.57
CA MET A 190 -11.72 2.53 -26.62
C MET A 190 -11.20 3.81 -27.30
N ARG A 191 -11.59 4.97 -26.75
CA ARG A 191 -11.12 6.28 -27.26
C ARG A 191 -9.59 6.36 -27.24
N LYS A 192 -8.99 6.75 -28.37
CA LYS A 192 -7.54 6.96 -28.50
C LYS A 192 -7.09 8.20 -27.72
N PRO A 193 -5.85 8.20 -27.19
CA PRO A 193 -5.28 9.40 -26.56
C PRO A 193 -5.03 10.50 -27.61
N PRO A 194 -4.74 11.75 -27.18
CA PRO A 194 -4.38 12.85 -28.07
C PRO A 194 -3.23 12.49 -29.02
N LYS A 195 -3.18 13.12 -30.21
CA LYS A 195 -2.24 12.77 -31.31
C LYS A 195 -0.76 12.63 -30.89
N ASN A 196 -0.32 13.37 -29.88
CA ASN A 196 1.07 13.37 -29.42
C ASN A 196 1.42 12.23 -28.44
N ASN A 197 0.47 11.34 -28.13
CA ASN A 197 0.66 10.20 -27.24
C ASN A 197 0.64 8.88 -28.02
N VAL A 198 1.49 7.94 -27.62
CA VAL A 198 1.47 6.57 -28.14
C VAL A 198 0.18 5.90 -27.67
N PRO A 199 -0.72 5.48 -28.59
CA PRO A 199 -1.94 4.76 -28.22
C PRO A 199 -1.60 3.36 -27.73
N LEU A 200 -2.39 2.87 -26.76
CA LEU A 200 -2.35 1.46 -26.35
C LEU A 200 -3.27 0.66 -27.28
N ASN A 201 -2.71 0.07 -28.33
CA ASN A 201 -3.45 -0.75 -29.31
C ASN A 201 -2.92 -2.17 -29.26
N ILE A 202 -3.78 -3.12 -29.66
CA ILE A 202 -3.42 -4.53 -29.77
C ILE A 202 -3.69 -4.99 -31.19
N TYR A 203 -2.70 -5.57 -31.85
CA TYR A 203 -2.82 -6.11 -33.21
C TYR A 203 -2.39 -7.57 -33.19
N LYS A 204 -3.21 -8.46 -33.76
CA LYS A 204 -2.91 -9.89 -33.88
C LYS A 204 -2.56 -10.21 -35.33
N ALA A 205 -1.37 -10.75 -35.53
CA ALA A 205 -1.00 -11.51 -36.72
C ALA A 205 -1.09 -13.02 -36.41
N GLU A 206 -0.72 -13.90 -37.34
CA GLU A 206 -0.88 -15.36 -37.17
C GLU A 206 -0.28 -15.87 -35.86
N ASN A 207 1.04 -15.70 -35.68
CA ASN A 207 1.78 -16.24 -34.53
C ASN A 207 2.35 -15.16 -33.59
N VAL A 208 1.83 -13.94 -33.67
CA VAL A 208 2.30 -12.85 -32.81
C VAL A 208 1.18 -11.86 -32.51
N ILE A 209 1.13 -11.40 -31.26
CA ILE A 209 0.32 -10.26 -30.87
C ILE A 209 1.25 -9.10 -30.53
N PHE A 210 1.07 -8.00 -31.25
CA PHE A 210 1.77 -6.75 -31.03
C PHE A 210 0.95 -5.84 -30.12
N ILE A 211 1.59 -5.25 -29.12
CA ILE A 211 0.98 -4.30 -28.20
C ILE A 211 1.78 -3.00 -28.25
N SER A 212 1.19 -1.92 -28.76
CA SER A 212 1.87 -0.62 -28.76
C SER A 212 1.74 0.03 -27.38
N ALA A 213 2.84 0.45 -26.76
CA ALA A 213 2.78 1.12 -25.47
C ALA A 213 4.07 1.89 -25.19
N ARG A 214 3.99 3.16 -24.79
CA ARG A 214 5.16 3.90 -24.27
C ARG A 214 5.53 3.38 -22.88
N LEU A 215 6.75 2.86 -22.72
CA LEU A 215 7.27 2.40 -21.42
C LEU A 215 8.36 3.32 -20.84
N PHE A 216 8.90 4.20 -21.68
CA PHE A 216 9.95 5.17 -21.32
C PHE A 216 9.42 6.40 -20.58
N LYS A 217 10.07 6.73 -19.46
CA LYS A 217 9.86 7.97 -18.69
C LYS A 217 11.15 8.34 -17.95
N ALA A 218 11.51 9.63 -17.94
CA ALA A 218 12.67 10.14 -17.21
C ALA A 218 13.97 9.32 -17.43
N ASN A 219 14.31 9.05 -18.71
CA ASN A 219 15.48 8.28 -19.12
C ASN A 219 15.56 6.83 -18.58
N THR A 220 14.42 6.24 -18.21
CA THR A 220 14.34 4.91 -17.62
C THR A 220 13.07 4.16 -18.06
N LEU A 221 13.06 2.85 -17.84
CA LEU A 221 11.87 1.99 -17.91
C LEU A 221 11.00 2.18 -16.66
N SER A 222 10.16 3.22 -16.65
CA SER A 222 9.43 3.66 -15.45
C SER A 222 8.06 4.31 -15.72
N HIS A 223 7.44 4.05 -16.88
CA HIS A 223 6.07 4.51 -17.15
C HIS A 223 5.02 3.57 -16.49
N ASP A 224 4.90 3.65 -15.16
CA ASP A 224 4.12 2.69 -14.34
C ASP A 224 2.70 2.37 -14.84
N PRO A 225 1.86 3.35 -15.27
CA PRO A 225 0.52 3.03 -15.79
C PRO A 225 0.54 2.08 -17.00
N ASN A 226 1.49 2.26 -17.92
CA ASN A 226 1.57 1.47 -19.14
C ASN A 226 2.28 0.14 -18.89
N ILE A 227 3.30 0.13 -18.02
CA ILE A 227 3.90 -1.10 -17.51
C ILE A 227 2.81 -1.99 -16.93
N GLY A 228 1.91 -1.43 -16.13
CA GLY A 228 0.83 -2.19 -15.54
C GLY A 228 -0.23 -2.65 -16.53
N ALA A 229 -0.60 -1.80 -17.49
CA ALA A 229 -1.55 -2.15 -18.54
C ALA A 229 -1.03 -3.30 -19.40
N VAL A 230 0.21 -3.20 -19.88
CA VAL A 230 0.85 -4.22 -20.72
C VAL A 230 1.02 -5.53 -19.95
N SER A 231 1.50 -5.47 -18.70
CA SER A 231 1.64 -6.68 -17.87
C SER A 231 0.30 -7.40 -17.69
N GLY A 232 -0.77 -6.64 -17.44
CA GLY A 232 -2.12 -7.16 -17.30
C GLY A 232 -2.68 -7.77 -18.59
N ILE A 233 -2.54 -7.06 -19.71
CA ILE A 233 -2.98 -7.53 -21.03
C ILE A 233 -2.27 -8.83 -21.39
N CYS A 234 -0.94 -8.86 -21.29
CA CYS A 234 -0.15 -10.06 -21.61
C CYS A 234 -0.54 -11.24 -20.73
N ALA A 235 -0.70 -11.02 -19.42
CA ALA A 235 -1.13 -12.08 -18.51
C ALA A 235 -2.54 -12.60 -18.84
N ALA A 236 -3.47 -11.71 -19.20
CA ALA A 236 -4.82 -12.10 -19.62
C ALA A 236 -4.79 -12.88 -20.94
N LEU A 237 -4.00 -12.46 -21.93
CA LEU A 237 -3.81 -13.19 -23.18
C LEU A 237 -3.26 -14.61 -22.94
N ARG A 238 -2.26 -14.76 -22.05
CA ARG A 238 -1.75 -16.07 -21.62
C ARG A 238 -2.83 -16.91 -20.95
N LYS A 239 -3.63 -16.32 -20.06
CA LYS A 239 -4.75 -16.98 -19.37
C LYS A 239 -5.85 -17.44 -20.33
N LEU A 240 -6.09 -16.67 -21.40
CA LEU A 240 -7.03 -16.99 -22.50
C LEU A 240 -6.45 -17.99 -23.52
N GLY A 241 -5.26 -18.54 -23.27
CA GLY A 241 -4.69 -19.63 -24.06
C GLY A 241 -3.76 -19.20 -25.19
N PHE A 242 -3.37 -17.92 -25.30
CA PHE A 242 -2.39 -17.50 -26.30
C PHE A 242 -0.99 -18.00 -25.92
N LYS A 243 -0.38 -18.85 -26.76
CA LYS A 243 0.94 -19.47 -26.50
C LYS A 243 2.09 -18.88 -27.29
N GLU A 244 1.80 -18.19 -28.39
CA GLU A 244 2.80 -17.65 -29.31
C GLU A 244 3.40 -16.32 -28.83
N ASN A 245 4.06 -15.57 -29.71
CA ASN A 245 4.87 -14.41 -29.34
C ASN A 245 4.03 -13.19 -28.94
N LEU A 246 4.43 -12.53 -27.85
CA LEU A 246 3.87 -11.25 -27.41
C LEU A 246 4.96 -10.18 -27.55
N THR A 247 4.77 -9.20 -28.42
CA THR A 247 5.81 -8.18 -28.68
C THR A 247 5.29 -6.79 -28.38
N ILE A 248 6.00 -6.05 -27.53
CA ILE A 248 5.69 -4.66 -27.23
C ILE A 248 6.41 -3.76 -28.23
N THR A 249 5.67 -2.88 -28.89
CA THR A 249 6.20 -1.92 -29.86
C THR A 249 6.04 -0.49 -29.34
N HIS A 250 6.71 0.48 -29.97
CA HIS A 250 6.59 1.90 -29.63
C HIS A 250 6.91 2.23 -28.15
N HIS A 251 7.77 1.43 -27.51
CA HIS A 251 8.12 1.57 -26.10
C HIS A 251 9.03 2.76 -25.79
N GLY A 252 9.79 3.23 -26.79
CA GLY A 252 10.72 4.36 -26.65
C GLY A 252 11.94 4.03 -25.79
N LEU A 253 12.32 2.76 -25.70
CA LEU A 253 13.46 2.28 -24.91
C LEU A 253 14.63 1.98 -25.85
N GLU A 254 15.82 1.94 -25.26
CA GLU A 254 17.07 1.51 -25.88
C GLU A 254 17.65 0.40 -24.98
N GLN A 255 18.58 -0.39 -25.48
CA GLN A 255 19.17 -1.52 -24.74
C GLN A 255 19.71 -1.12 -23.36
N LYS A 256 20.27 0.10 -23.22
CA LYS A 256 20.79 0.65 -21.95
C LYS A 256 19.74 0.81 -20.85
N HIS A 257 18.45 0.86 -21.20
CA HIS A 257 17.35 1.01 -20.23
C HIS A 257 16.92 -0.33 -19.59
N LEU A 258 17.41 -1.47 -20.11
CA LEU A 258 16.93 -2.80 -19.73
C LEU A 258 17.81 -3.37 -18.61
N GLY A 259 17.39 -3.16 -17.36
CA GLY A 259 18.03 -3.73 -16.17
C GLY A 259 17.39 -5.04 -15.72
N LYS A 260 18.20 -6.06 -15.41
CA LYS A 260 17.73 -7.38 -14.90
C LYS A 260 16.90 -7.31 -13.61
N ASN A 261 17.08 -6.27 -12.81
CA ASN A 261 16.34 -6.05 -11.56
C ASN A 261 15.04 -5.26 -11.76
N ASN A 262 14.77 -4.78 -12.98
CA ASN A 262 13.55 -4.04 -13.24
C ASN A 262 12.33 -4.99 -13.22
N LYS A 263 11.30 -4.60 -12.49
CA LYS A 263 10.05 -5.36 -12.31
C LYS A 263 9.40 -5.76 -13.63
N PHE A 264 9.35 -4.87 -14.62
CA PHE A 264 8.77 -5.21 -15.93
C PHE A 264 9.62 -6.24 -16.68
N ILE A 265 10.95 -6.15 -16.58
CA ILE A 265 11.85 -7.13 -17.21
C ILE A 265 11.68 -8.52 -16.59
N GLN A 266 11.50 -8.61 -15.27
CA GLN A 266 11.17 -9.86 -14.60
C GLN A 266 9.82 -10.43 -15.10
N ILE A 267 8.79 -9.60 -15.21
CA ILE A 267 7.48 -9.99 -15.74
C ILE A 267 7.58 -10.43 -17.20
N ALA A 268 8.37 -9.74 -18.01
CA ALA A 268 8.58 -10.07 -19.41
C ALA A 268 9.24 -11.45 -19.59
N ASN A 269 10.21 -11.79 -18.72
CA ASN A 269 10.82 -13.12 -18.70
C ASN A 269 9.80 -14.21 -18.36
N VAL A 270 8.92 -13.96 -17.38
CA VAL A 270 7.87 -14.91 -16.95
C VAL A 270 6.80 -15.11 -18.00
N LEU A 271 6.33 -14.03 -18.62
CA LEU A 271 5.21 -14.06 -19.57
C LEU A 271 5.66 -14.28 -21.02
N HIS A 272 6.97 -14.45 -21.25
CA HIS A 272 7.59 -14.52 -22.58
C HIS A 272 7.14 -13.36 -23.47
N ILE A 273 7.40 -12.14 -22.98
CA ILE A 273 7.12 -10.88 -23.70
C ILE A 273 8.43 -10.38 -24.28
N ASP A 274 8.41 -9.97 -25.56
CA ASP A 274 9.52 -9.34 -26.26
C ASP A 274 9.35 -7.81 -26.35
N LEU A 275 10.47 -7.11 -26.53
CA LEU A 275 10.51 -5.68 -26.86
C LEU A 275 11.07 -5.54 -28.27
N ASP A 276 10.29 -4.91 -29.15
CA ASP A 276 10.67 -4.76 -30.56
C ASP A 276 12.05 -4.10 -30.73
N GLY A 277 12.91 -4.76 -31.50
CA GLY A 277 14.29 -4.31 -31.73
C GLY A 277 15.24 -4.37 -30.52
N LEU A 278 14.84 -4.97 -29.38
CA LEU A 278 15.68 -5.08 -28.18
C LEU A 278 15.84 -6.53 -27.70
N THR A 279 16.97 -6.82 -27.08
CA THR A 279 17.20 -8.12 -26.44
C THR A 279 16.87 -8.02 -24.95
N ILE A 280 15.88 -8.78 -24.49
CA ILE A 280 15.52 -8.79 -23.08
C ILE A 280 16.56 -9.57 -22.28
N PRO A 281 17.18 -8.96 -21.24
CA PRO A 281 18.13 -9.66 -20.42
C PRO A 281 17.42 -10.75 -19.61
N LYS A 282 18.10 -11.87 -19.42
CA LYS A 282 17.62 -12.95 -18.56
C LYS A 282 17.51 -12.45 -17.11
N ALA A 283 16.30 -12.36 -16.61
CA ALA A 283 16.00 -11.95 -15.25
C ALA A 283 15.38 -13.12 -14.47
N LYS A 284 15.73 -13.22 -13.19
CA LYS A 284 15.11 -14.16 -12.27
C LYS A 284 14.23 -13.39 -11.30
N LEU A 285 13.11 -14.00 -10.92
CA LEU A 285 12.34 -13.54 -9.78
C LEU A 285 13.16 -13.74 -8.49
N PRO A 286 12.92 -12.93 -7.45
CA PRO A 286 13.40 -13.20 -6.10
C PRO A 286 13.03 -14.62 -5.64
N GLN A 287 13.81 -15.20 -4.74
CA GLN A 287 13.53 -16.54 -4.19
C GLN A 287 12.25 -16.57 -3.34
N THR A 288 11.96 -15.47 -2.64
CA THR A 288 10.78 -15.33 -1.79
C THR A 288 9.97 -14.11 -2.23
N TYR A 289 8.66 -14.16 -2.05
CA TYR A 289 7.77 -13.05 -2.38
C TYR A 289 7.86 -11.90 -1.35
N TRP A 290 8.02 -12.27 -0.09
CA TRP A 290 7.98 -11.38 1.07
C TRP A 290 8.97 -11.83 2.15
N HIS A 291 9.22 -10.92 3.09
CA HIS A 291 9.97 -11.17 4.33
C HIS A 291 9.37 -10.33 5.47
N TYR A 292 9.59 -10.74 6.72
CA TYR A 292 9.23 -9.90 7.87
C TYR A 292 10.03 -8.60 7.84
N GLU A 293 9.35 -7.48 8.07
CA GLU A 293 10.01 -6.18 8.13
C GLU A 293 10.80 -6.06 9.42
N THR A 294 12.09 -5.73 9.31
CA THR A 294 13.02 -5.60 10.44
C THR A 294 13.89 -4.35 10.36
N GLN A 295 13.78 -3.56 9.28
CA GLN A 295 14.69 -2.46 8.98
C GLN A 295 14.00 -1.13 8.73
N GLY A 296 12.75 -1.14 8.28
CA GLY A 296 11.99 0.03 7.86
C GLY A 296 11.60 0.93 9.04
N GLU A 297 11.75 2.25 8.87
CA GLU A 297 11.32 3.23 9.87
C GLU A 297 9.81 3.24 10.12
N LYS A 298 9.04 2.69 9.17
CA LYS A 298 7.60 2.45 9.31
C LYS A 298 7.25 1.65 10.56
N LEU A 299 8.12 0.78 11.06
CA LEU A 299 7.86 -0.02 12.26
C LEU A 299 7.59 0.87 13.49
N ALA A 300 8.37 1.93 13.68
CA ALA A 300 8.20 2.82 14.82
C ALA A 300 6.98 3.74 14.67
N THR A 301 6.75 4.28 13.47
CA THR A 301 5.61 5.18 13.23
C THR A 301 4.28 4.44 13.23
N ILE A 302 4.19 3.24 12.66
CA ILE A 302 3.01 2.36 12.76
C ILE A 302 2.75 1.96 14.21
N PHE A 303 3.81 1.61 14.96
CA PHE A 303 3.68 1.28 16.38
C PHE A 303 3.07 2.44 17.18
N ILE A 304 3.63 3.65 17.07
CA ILE A 304 3.10 4.84 17.76
C ILE A 304 1.66 5.14 17.34
N HIS A 305 1.36 5.05 16.04
CA HIS A 305 0.01 5.26 15.53
C HIS A 305 -0.99 4.34 16.24
N LEU A 306 -0.74 3.03 16.22
CA LEU A 306 -1.66 2.02 16.77
C LEU A 306 -1.75 2.09 18.28
N VAL A 307 -0.64 2.36 18.97
CA VAL A 307 -0.63 2.53 20.43
C VAL A 307 -1.47 3.73 20.83
N VAL A 308 -1.30 4.87 20.16
CA VAL A 308 -2.08 6.07 20.45
C VAL A 308 -3.56 5.82 20.19
N GLU A 309 -3.93 5.26 19.03
CA GLU A 309 -5.34 5.02 18.67
C GLU A 309 -6.06 4.02 19.58
N HIS A 310 -5.34 3.05 20.15
CA HIS A 310 -5.96 1.98 20.95
C HIS A 310 -5.78 2.10 22.46
N PHE A 311 -4.83 2.92 22.92
CA PHE A 311 -4.53 3.11 24.35
C PHE A 311 -4.69 4.57 24.81
N SER A 312 -5.34 5.41 24.02
CA SER A 312 -5.67 6.79 24.41
C SER A 312 -6.97 7.29 23.74
N SER A 313 -7.29 8.56 23.95
CA SER A 313 -8.38 9.27 23.27
C SER A 313 -7.95 9.98 21.97
N ALA A 314 -6.66 9.96 21.63
CA ALA A 314 -6.13 10.59 20.44
C ALA A 314 -6.19 9.66 19.24
N TYR A 315 -6.18 10.23 18.03
CA TYR A 315 -6.32 9.47 16.79
C TYR A 315 -5.60 10.12 15.61
N GLY A 316 -5.35 9.32 14.56
CA GLY A 316 -4.72 9.80 13.33
C GLY A 316 -5.67 10.67 12.50
N ILE A 317 -5.20 11.87 12.14
CA ILE A 317 -5.90 12.75 11.19
C ILE A 317 -5.20 12.81 9.82
N PHE A 318 -3.99 12.27 9.71
CA PHE A 318 -3.29 12.04 8.45
C PHE A 318 -2.16 11.03 8.63
N GLU A 319 -1.93 10.15 7.66
CA GLU A 319 -0.83 9.18 7.66
C GLU A 319 -0.18 9.05 6.26
N ASN A 320 1.13 8.85 6.25
CA ASN A 320 1.97 8.65 5.07
C ASN A 320 3.22 7.82 5.46
N HIS A 321 3.02 6.78 6.28
CA HIS A 321 4.11 5.90 6.71
C HIS A 321 4.99 5.44 5.54
N ALA A 322 6.30 5.33 5.75
CA ALA A 322 7.24 4.97 4.70
C ALA A 322 6.83 3.65 4.00
N GLY A 323 6.59 3.73 2.68
CA GLY A 323 6.18 2.59 1.87
C GLY A 323 4.69 2.22 1.92
N CYS A 324 3.87 2.94 2.71
CA CYS A 324 2.42 2.76 2.82
C CYS A 324 1.64 3.73 1.92
N GLU A 325 0.34 3.46 1.72
CA GLU A 325 -0.57 4.35 1.01
C GLU A 325 -0.81 5.64 1.80
N LYS A 326 -0.49 6.79 1.20
CA LYS A 326 -0.78 8.12 1.77
C LYS A 326 -2.28 8.33 1.99
N SER A 327 -2.75 8.60 3.21
CA SER A 327 -4.16 8.86 3.53
C SER A 327 -4.69 10.21 3.01
N TYR A 328 -5.97 10.47 3.26
CA TYR A 328 -6.53 11.82 3.23
C TYR A 328 -6.26 12.52 4.57
N PHE A 329 -6.27 13.85 4.56
CA PHE A 329 -6.30 14.66 5.77
C PHE A 329 -7.76 14.77 6.26
N LEU A 330 -8.01 14.41 7.52
CA LEU A 330 -9.31 14.50 8.17
C LEU A 330 -9.45 15.87 8.84
N THR A 331 -10.44 16.64 8.43
CA THR A 331 -10.75 17.96 9.00
C THR A 331 -11.64 17.84 10.24
N ALA A 332 -11.73 18.92 11.03
CA ALA A 332 -12.52 18.95 12.27
C ALA A 332 -14.02 18.75 12.05
N ASP A 333 -14.53 19.05 10.86
CA ASP A 333 -15.92 18.81 10.42
C ASP A 333 -16.13 17.41 9.80
N GLY A 334 -15.12 16.54 9.82
CA GLY A 334 -15.23 15.15 9.37
C GLY A 334 -15.01 14.93 7.87
N ASN A 335 -14.54 15.95 7.14
CA ASN A 335 -14.28 15.85 5.70
C ASN A 335 -12.88 15.28 5.40
N TYR A 336 -12.77 14.54 4.29
CA TYR A 336 -11.51 13.98 3.80
C TYR A 336 -10.94 14.82 2.66
N ILE A 337 -9.73 15.36 2.85
CA ILE A 337 -9.05 16.23 1.87
C ILE A 337 -7.77 15.58 1.37
N ALA A 338 -7.60 15.51 0.05
CA ALA A 338 -6.33 15.09 -0.55
C ALA A 338 -5.28 16.19 -0.43
N LEU A 339 -4.17 15.92 0.27
CA LEU A 339 -3.06 16.87 0.35
C LEU A 339 -2.45 17.15 -1.03
N GLN A 340 -2.22 18.43 -1.31
CA GLN A 340 -1.55 18.88 -2.52
C GLN A 340 -0.09 18.40 -2.57
N LYS A 341 0.48 18.33 -3.78
CA LYS A 341 1.88 17.91 -3.98
C LYS A 341 2.88 19.07 -3.89
N TYR A 342 2.40 20.30 -4.05
CA TYR A 342 3.22 21.48 -4.24
C TYR A 342 2.64 22.61 -3.42
N GLU A 343 3.51 23.37 -2.77
CA GLU A 343 3.15 24.67 -2.20
C GLU A 343 2.91 25.67 -3.34
N ASN A 344 3.78 25.63 -4.36
CA ASN A 344 3.62 26.39 -5.58
C ASN A 344 3.93 25.53 -6.82
N ARG A 345 2.87 25.11 -7.51
CA ARG A 345 2.97 24.25 -8.71
C ARG A 345 3.70 24.93 -9.87
N GLN A 346 3.52 26.23 -10.06
CA GLN A 346 4.16 26.98 -11.16
C GLN A 346 5.67 27.07 -10.94
N SER A 347 6.08 27.50 -9.74
CA SER A 347 7.49 27.56 -9.34
C SER A 347 8.18 26.19 -9.44
N TYR A 348 7.50 25.13 -8.98
CA TYR A 348 8.03 23.76 -9.10
C TYR A 348 8.27 23.32 -10.55
N LYS A 349 7.31 23.64 -11.44
CA LYS A 349 7.43 23.33 -12.89
C LYS A 349 8.52 24.15 -13.58
N GLN A 350 8.82 25.35 -13.09
CA GLN A 350 9.91 26.21 -13.58
C GLN A 350 11.29 25.81 -13.06
N GLY A 351 11.39 24.76 -12.22
CA GLY A 351 12.66 24.18 -11.77
C GLY A 351 12.91 24.27 -10.26
N ASN A 352 12.13 25.06 -9.52
CA ASN A 352 12.30 25.19 -8.07
C ASN A 352 11.78 23.96 -7.32
N LYS A 353 12.65 22.97 -7.11
CA LYS A 353 12.29 21.75 -6.38
C LYS A 353 11.94 21.97 -4.90
N LYS A 354 12.26 23.14 -4.34
CA LYS A 354 11.87 23.51 -2.97
C LYS A 354 10.39 23.85 -2.83
N ALA A 355 9.68 24.18 -3.92
CA ALA A 355 8.24 24.48 -3.90
C ALA A 355 7.33 23.23 -3.75
N ARG A 356 7.85 22.16 -3.15
CA ARG A 356 7.11 20.93 -2.85
C ARG A 356 6.51 21.07 -1.45
N LEU A 357 5.33 20.52 -1.24
CA LEU A 357 4.79 20.41 0.12
C LEU A 357 5.60 19.32 0.84
N PHE A 358 6.17 19.66 2.00
CA PHE A 358 6.74 18.66 2.90
C PHE A 358 5.59 17.98 3.64
N ILE A 359 5.50 16.66 3.45
CA ILE A 359 4.41 15.84 3.97
C ILE A 359 4.99 15.03 5.14
N PRO A 360 4.45 15.16 6.36
CA PRO A 360 4.88 14.37 7.50
C PRO A 360 4.43 12.91 7.36
N ASP A 361 5.03 12.00 8.12
CA ASP A 361 4.62 10.59 8.12
C ASP A 361 3.32 10.35 8.87
N LEU A 362 3.03 11.14 9.91
CA LEU A 362 1.82 10.99 10.72
C LEU A 362 1.43 12.33 11.37
N ILE A 363 0.14 12.61 11.43
CA ILE A 363 -0.42 13.71 12.21
C ILE A 363 -1.48 13.13 13.15
N LEU A 364 -1.27 13.29 14.46
CA LEU A 364 -2.20 12.85 15.51
C LEU A 364 -2.93 14.05 16.10
N LEU A 365 -4.23 13.89 16.38
CA LEU A 365 -5.03 14.83 17.13
C LEU A 365 -5.19 14.33 18.57
N ASP A 366 -4.76 15.12 19.56
CA ASP A 366 -5.05 14.91 20.97
C ASP A 366 -6.11 15.93 21.45
N PRO A 367 -7.40 15.57 21.43
CA PRO A 367 -8.47 16.46 21.84
C PRO A 367 -8.43 16.79 23.33
N LYS A 368 -7.87 15.91 24.18
CA LYS A 368 -7.86 16.09 25.63
C LYS A 368 -6.87 17.18 26.05
N ASN A 369 -5.70 17.22 25.41
CA ASN A 369 -4.67 18.22 25.70
C ASN A 369 -4.72 19.43 24.75
N LEU A 370 -5.62 19.43 23.75
CA LEU A 370 -5.65 20.42 22.66
C LEU A 370 -4.30 20.52 21.94
N GLU A 371 -3.70 19.37 21.66
CA GLU A 371 -2.41 19.24 20.97
C GLU A 371 -2.57 18.51 19.64
N ILE A 372 -1.78 18.92 18.63
CA ILE A 372 -1.63 18.18 17.38
C ILE A 372 -0.17 17.81 17.24
N ILE A 373 0.10 16.51 17.08
CA ILE A 373 1.47 15.99 17.01
C ILE A 373 1.79 15.73 15.55
N ASN A 374 2.70 16.52 15.00
CA ASN A 374 3.19 16.44 13.64
C ASN A 374 4.51 15.65 13.61
N ILE A 375 4.48 14.45 13.02
CA ILE A 375 5.50 13.43 13.21
C ILE A 375 6.23 13.15 11.91
N GLU A 376 7.56 13.19 11.99
CA GLU A 376 8.45 12.60 10.99
C GLU A 376 9.00 11.27 11.52
N GLY A 377 9.02 10.24 10.69
CA GLY A 377 9.65 8.96 10.96
C GLY A 377 11.04 8.90 10.34
N LYS A 378 12.04 8.41 11.08
CA LYS A 378 13.37 8.11 10.52
C LYS A 378 13.97 6.85 11.09
N LYS A 379 14.83 6.19 10.31
CA LYS A 379 15.84 5.29 10.89
C LYS A 379 16.76 6.09 11.82
N TYR A 380 17.19 5.48 12.92
CA TYR A 380 18.06 6.12 13.91
C TYR A 380 19.34 6.70 13.28
N ILE A 381 19.93 6.01 12.31
CA ILE A 381 21.12 6.47 11.57
C ILE A 381 20.90 7.82 10.86
N ASN A 382 19.65 8.14 10.50
CA ASN A 382 19.26 9.38 9.82
C ASN A 382 18.65 10.42 10.77
N LYS A 383 18.79 10.25 12.09
CA LYS A 383 18.23 11.16 13.12
C LYS A 383 18.50 12.64 12.83
N GLN A 384 19.75 12.99 12.53
CA GLN A 384 20.13 14.39 12.29
C GLN A 384 19.49 14.98 11.03
N GLN A 385 19.20 14.15 10.03
CA GLN A 385 18.43 14.59 8.87
C GLN A 385 16.96 14.84 9.26
N GLY A 386 16.36 13.92 10.02
CA GLY A 386 14.98 14.08 10.51
C GLY A 386 14.79 15.36 11.32
N ILE A 387 15.71 15.67 12.24
CA ILE A 387 15.68 16.92 13.03
C ILE A 387 15.66 18.16 12.12
N LYS A 388 16.49 18.19 11.07
CA LYS A 388 16.50 19.28 10.09
C LYS A 388 15.22 19.35 9.26
N GLU A 389 14.58 18.21 9.00
CA GLU A 389 13.37 18.14 8.18
C GLU A 389 12.14 18.74 8.88
N LEU A 390 12.09 18.68 10.22
CA LEU A 390 11.00 19.27 11.03
C LEU A 390 10.79 20.76 10.75
N SER A 391 11.82 21.52 10.37
CA SER A 391 11.67 22.96 10.08
C SER A 391 10.88 23.24 8.80
N ASN A 392 10.57 22.23 7.97
CA ASN A 392 9.89 22.42 6.68
C ASN A 392 8.37 22.25 6.75
N TYR A 393 7.78 22.01 7.93
CA TYR A 393 6.33 21.77 8.06
C TYR A 393 5.47 23.02 8.21
N ASP A 394 6.03 24.22 8.07
CA ASP A 394 5.26 25.47 8.21
C ASP A 394 4.05 25.53 7.27
N CYS A 395 4.18 25.03 6.03
CA CYS A 395 3.10 25.05 5.06
C CYS A 395 1.97 24.07 5.41
N ILE A 396 2.27 22.81 5.75
CA ILE A 396 1.23 21.85 6.15
C ILE A 396 0.49 22.33 7.41
N GLU A 397 1.22 22.96 8.33
CA GLU A 397 0.67 23.50 9.57
C GLU A 397 -0.22 24.72 9.33
N THR A 398 0.15 25.60 8.40
CA THR A 398 -0.65 26.81 8.10
C THR A 398 -1.86 26.48 7.23
N GLU A 399 -1.66 25.75 6.13
CA GLU A 399 -2.68 25.53 5.09
C GLU A 399 -3.71 24.47 5.46
N TYR A 400 -3.36 23.54 6.36
CA TYR A 400 -4.24 22.44 6.76
C TYR A 400 -4.49 22.43 8.27
N ILE A 401 -3.45 22.28 9.09
CA ILE A 401 -3.66 22.07 10.54
C ILE A 401 -4.34 23.28 11.18
N SER A 402 -3.72 24.46 11.12
CA SER A 402 -4.25 25.70 11.71
C SER A 402 -5.55 26.15 11.05
N LYS A 403 -5.74 25.85 9.76
CA LYS A 403 -6.97 26.17 9.04
C LYS A 403 -8.19 25.43 9.60
N TYR A 404 -8.04 24.13 9.89
CA TYR A 404 -9.15 23.27 10.32
C TYR A 404 -9.18 23.05 11.85
N TYR A 405 -8.07 23.24 12.56
CA TYR A 405 -7.91 22.99 14.00
C TYR A 405 -7.29 24.19 14.74
N LYS A 406 -7.92 25.37 14.64
CA LYS A 406 -7.39 26.68 15.10
C LYS A 406 -6.92 26.76 16.55
N ASN A 407 -7.53 25.99 17.45
CA ASN A 407 -7.28 26.08 18.90
C ASN A 407 -6.25 25.06 19.41
N TYR A 408 -5.65 24.29 18.51
CA TYR A 408 -4.72 23.23 18.87
C TYR A 408 -3.28 23.72 18.80
N LYS A 409 -2.51 23.41 19.85
CA LYS A 409 -1.07 23.63 19.86
C LYS A 409 -0.39 22.57 19.01
N ILE A 410 0.39 23.00 18.03
CA ILE A 410 1.14 22.08 17.17
C ILE A 410 2.48 21.73 17.82
N ILE A 411 2.80 20.44 17.87
CA ILE A 411 4.07 19.89 18.38
C ILE A 411 4.70 19.10 17.24
N ARG A 412 5.92 19.51 16.84
CA ARG A 412 6.73 18.74 15.89
C ARG A 412 7.61 17.76 16.64
N THR A 413 7.69 16.52 16.19
CA THR A 413 8.53 15.51 16.83
C THR A 413 9.05 14.47 15.85
N LEU A 414 10.22 13.92 16.17
CA LEU A 414 10.81 12.81 15.44
C LEU A 414 10.51 11.48 16.14
N VAL A 415 10.07 10.50 15.36
CA VAL A 415 9.89 9.09 15.77
C VAL A 415 10.98 8.27 15.09
N LEU A 416 11.75 7.53 15.88
CA LEU A 416 12.91 6.78 15.40
C LEU A 416 12.68 5.27 15.45
N TYR A 417 13.26 4.57 14.47
CA TYR A 417 13.41 3.12 14.47
C TYR A 417 14.88 2.69 14.36
N GLY A 418 15.24 1.60 15.03
CA GLY A 418 16.54 0.92 14.88
C GLY A 418 17.50 1.23 16.03
N SER A 419 18.78 0.84 15.90
CA SER A 419 19.79 0.96 16.96
C SER A 419 19.55 0.04 18.17
N LEU A 420 20.57 -0.10 19.01
CA LEU A 420 20.52 -0.79 20.30
C LEU A 420 20.50 0.19 21.48
N ARG A 421 20.40 1.50 21.20
CA ARG A 421 20.31 2.54 22.23
C ARG A 421 19.06 2.34 23.09
N GLU A 422 19.18 2.71 24.35
CA GLU A 422 18.10 2.63 25.34
C GLU A 422 17.73 4.00 25.94
N GLU A 423 18.33 5.06 25.40
CA GLU A 423 18.17 6.44 25.83
C GLU A 423 18.30 7.38 24.61
N ILE A 424 17.70 8.57 24.71
CA ILE A 424 17.81 9.64 23.73
C ILE A 424 17.93 10.97 24.45
N ILE A 425 18.87 11.82 24.01
CA ILE A 425 19.12 13.13 24.60
C ILE A 425 18.63 14.30 23.74
N ASP A 426 18.35 14.06 22.46
CA ASP A 426 17.87 15.08 21.53
C ASP A 426 16.41 15.42 21.86
N ILE A 427 16.11 16.70 22.11
CA ILE A 427 14.81 17.15 22.61
C ILE A 427 13.70 17.09 21.56
N GLU A 428 14.06 17.06 20.27
CA GLU A 428 13.15 16.96 19.13
C GLU A 428 12.63 15.53 18.94
N VAL A 429 13.33 14.53 19.50
CA VAL A 429 12.94 13.14 19.39
C VAL A 429 11.94 12.82 20.49
N GLY A 430 10.73 12.43 20.08
CA GLY A 430 9.66 12.07 21.02
C GLY A 430 9.68 10.59 21.38
N PHE A 431 10.18 9.74 20.48
CA PHE A 431 10.15 8.30 20.66
C PHE A 431 11.21 7.56 19.83
N LEU A 432 11.75 6.47 20.38
CA LEU A 432 12.56 5.47 19.70
C LEU A 432 12.02 4.08 19.97
N LEU A 433 11.77 3.33 18.90
CA LEU A 433 11.65 1.88 18.94
C LEU A 433 12.98 1.27 18.51
N ASN A 434 13.70 0.65 19.45
CA ASN A 434 14.99 0.03 19.15
C ASN A 434 14.82 -1.37 18.54
N GLU A 435 15.91 -1.97 18.05
CA GLU A 435 15.89 -3.27 17.35
C GLU A 435 15.46 -4.45 18.24
N LYS A 436 15.50 -4.29 19.57
CA LYS A 436 15.05 -5.28 20.55
C LYS A 436 13.59 -5.08 20.97
N GLY A 437 12.91 -4.09 20.41
CA GLY A 437 11.53 -3.76 20.77
C GLY A 437 11.39 -2.88 22.01
N LYS A 438 12.49 -2.33 22.55
CA LYS A 438 12.41 -1.40 23.66
C LYS A 438 11.78 -0.09 23.20
N MET A 439 10.79 0.35 23.96
CA MET A 439 9.99 1.55 23.70
C MET A 439 10.55 2.69 24.55
N ILE A 440 11.27 3.62 23.93
CA ILE A 440 12.04 4.65 24.64
C ILE A 440 11.41 6.02 24.36
N LEU A 441 10.95 6.68 25.41
CA LEU A 441 10.43 8.05 25.35
C LEU A 441 11.59 9.06 25.35
N GLY A 442 11.49 10.08 24.52
CA GLY A 442 12.45 11.19 24.54
C GLY A 442 12.17 12.20 25.67
N ILE A 443 13.12 13.10 25.91
CA ILE A 443 13.08 14.08 27.01
C ILE A 443 11.81 14.95 26.97
N LYS A 444 11.38 15.36 25.76
CA LYS A 444 10.16 16.13 25.54
C LYS A 444 9.13 15.34 24.75
N ALA A 445 9.02 14.04 25.02
CA ALA A 445 8.00 13.20 24.40
C ALA A 445 6.60 13.84 24.55
N PRO A 446 5.79 13.89 23.47
CA PRO A 446 4.39 14.27 23.57
C PRO A 446 3.68 13.53 24.69
N LYS A 447 2.85 14.24 25.48
CA LYS A 447 2.13 13.65 26.62
C LYS A 447 1.32 12.42 26.23
N ILE A 448 0.73 12.47 25.04
CA ILE A 448 -0.06 11.37 24.51
C ILE A 448 0.76 10.11 24.27
N PHE A 449 2.05 10.21 23.92
CA PHE A 449 2.93 9.04 23.80
C PHE A 449 3.19 8.41 25.17
N ILE A 450 3.47 9.23 26.18
CA ILE A 450 3.70 8.79 27.55
C ILE A 450 2.47 8.02 28.06
N GLN A 451 1.29 8.66 28.00
CA GLN A 451 0.04 8.07 28.46
C GLN A 451 -0.29 6.76 27.72
N SER A 452 -0.11 6.72 26.40
CA SER A 452 -0.46 5.53 25.62
C SER A 452 0.47 4.35 25.93
N LEU A 453 1.77 4.60 26.13
CA LEU A 453 2.72 3.55 26.53
C LEU A 453 2.51 3.08 27.96
N GLU A 454 2.21 3.98 28.90
CA GLU A 454 1.85 3.62 30.28
C GLU A 454 0.63 2.71 30.30
N ASN A 455 -0.41 3.06 29.55
CA ASN A 455 -1.63 2.25 29.41
C ASN A 455 -1.35 0.89 28.76
N LEU A 456 -0.53 0.84 27.71
CA LEU A 456 -0.10 -0.41 27.08
C LEU A 456 0.65 -1.31 28.06
N LEU A 457 1.64 -0.76 28.77
CA LEU A 457 2.43 -1.53 29.72
C LEU A 457 1.59 -1.98 30.92
N ALA A 458 0.68 -1.14 31.39
CA ALA A 458 -0.26 -1.50 32.45
C ALA A 458 -1.19 -2.65 32.02
N PHE A 459 -1.64 -2.67 30.76
CA PHE A 459 -2.44 -3.77 30.23
C PHE A 459 -1.70 -5.12 30.26
N TRP A 460 -0.39 -5.13 30.01
CA TRP A 460 0.43 -6.35 29.99
C TRP A 460 1.02 -6.76 31.34
N LYS A 461 0.89 -5.93 32.38
CA LYS A 461 1.32 -6.30 33.73
C LYS A 461 0.32 -7.28 34.34
N PRO A 462 0.76 -8.43 34.88
CA PRO A 462 -0.12 -9.29 35.67
C PRO A 462 -0.71 -8.48 36.82
N GLN A 463 -2.03 -8.57 37.01
CA GLN A 463 -2.68 -8.09 38.24
C GLN A 463 -2.36 -9.00 39.42
#